data_AF-A0A245ZHM4-F1
#
_entry.id   AF-A0A245ZHM4-F1
#
_cell.length_a   1.000
_cell.length_b   1.000
_cell.length_c   1.000
_cell.angle_alpha   90.00
_cell.angle_beta   90.00
_cell.angle_gamma   90.00
#
_symmetry.space_group_name_H-M   'P 1'
#
loop_
_entity.id
_entity.type
_entity.pdbx_description
1 polymer ?
#
loop_
_entity_poly.entity_id
_entity_poly.type
_entity_poly.pdbx_seq_one_letter_code
_entity_poly.pdbx_strand_id
1 'polypeptide(L)'
;MTTHAPVPEWLALWREQQGVSARQQPVAAPSTRERRTRGADGLGFVEPRQWPWDGGTRREPVLDADRHPPRVVRHVGWRSCLRCSRPFFSADVARVRMCDPCKEAI
;
A
#
# COMPACT_ATOMS: atom_id res chain seq x y z
N MET A 1 4.21 -41.73 25.20
CA MET A 1 5.17 -40.71 25.66
C MET A 1 5.62 -39.93 24.44
N THR A 2 5.05 -38.75 24.18
CA THR A 2 5.39 -37.91 23.03
C THR A 2 6.58 -37.03 23.38
N THR A 3 7.76 -37.39 22.87
CA THR A 3 8.97 -36.58 22.95
C THR A 3 8.79 -35.33 22.11
N HIS A 4 8.62 -34.17 22.73
CA HIS A 4 8.69 -32.90 22.03
C HIS A 4 10.13 -32.69 21.55
N ALA A 5 10.32 -32.51 20.25
CA ALA A 5 11.61 -32.15 19.68
C ALA A 5 12.08 -30.81 20.27
N PRO A 6 13.37 -30.66 20.62
CA PRO A 6 13.90 -29.41 21.12
C PRO A 6 13.78 -28.32 20.04
N VAL A 7 13.48 -27.10 20.46
CA VAL A 7 13.39 -25.95 19.57
C VAL A 7 14.76 -25.74 18.92
N PRO A 8 14.86 -25.67 17.58
CA PRO A 8 16.12 -25.40 16.91
C PRO A 8 16.71 -24.05 17.34
N GLU A 9 18.02 -24.01 17.52
CA GLU A 9 18.77 -22.81 17.94
C GLU A 9 18.48 -21.60 17.04
N TRP A 10 18.37 -21.82 15.73
CA TRP A 10 18.04 -20.77 14.77
C TRP A 10 16.68 -20.11 15.05
N LEU A 11 15.71 -20.87 15.58
CA LEU A 11 14.38 -20.35 15.91
C LEU A 11 14.40 -19.56 17.22
N ALA A 12 15.29 -19.90 18.16
CA ALA A 12 15.51 -19.13 19.38
C ALA A 12 16.17 -17.78 19.08
N LEU A 13 17.26 -17.78 18.31
CA LEU A 13 17.98 -16.58 17.90
C LEU A 13 17.09 -15.62 17.08
N TRP A 14 16.25 -16.17 16.20
CA TRP A 14 15.29 -15.37 15.43
C TRP A 14 14.27 -14.67 16.33
N ARG A 15 13.74 -15.35 17.36
CA ARG A 15 12.78 -14.73 18.32
C ARG A 15 13.41 -13.61 19.14
N GLU A 16 14.67 -13.77 19.55
CA GLU A 16 15.41 -12.72 20.25
C GLU A 16 15.62 -11.49 19.35
N GLN A 17 15.93 -11.70 18.07
CA GLN A 17 16.10 -10.62 17.09
C GLN A 17 14.80 -9.82 16.86
N GLN A 18 13.63 -10.47 16.94
CA GLN A 18 12.33 -9.78 16.87
C GLN A 18 12.08 -8.84 18.07
N GLY A 19 12.63 -9.14 19.26
CA GLY A 19 12.51 -8.29 20.45
C GLY A 19 13.30 -6.99 20.35
N VAL A 20 14.41 -6.99 19.60
CA VAL A 20 15.29 -5.81 19.43
C VAL A 20 14.76 -4.86 18.36
N SER A 21 13.99 -5.36 17.39
CA SER A 21 13.47 -4.55 16.27
C SER A 21 12.29 -3.65 16.63
N ALA A 22 11.71 -3.76 17.83
CA ALA A 22 10.48 -3.07 18.22
C ALA A 22 10.66 -1.64 18.78
N ARG A 23 11.89 -1.10 18.84
CA ARG A 23 12.14 0.22 19.48
C ARG A 23 12.86 1.28 18.65
N GLN A 24 13.13 1.03 17.38
CA GLN A 24 13.45 2.15 16.49
C GLN A 24 12.14 2.69 15.92
N GLN A 25 11.36 3.39 16.76
CA GLN A 25 10.48 4.40 16.22
C GLN A 25 11.38 5.39 15.47
N PRO A 26 11.17 5.64 14.17
CA PRO A 26 11.80 6.79 13.57
C PRO A 26 11.35 7.99 14.40
N VAL A 27 12.32 8.68 15.02
CA VAL A 27 12.06 9.96 15.68
C VAL A 27 11.38 10.81 14.63
N ALA A 28 10.10 11.10 14.83
CA ALA A 28 9.36 11.96 13.93
C ALA A 28 10.14 13.27 13.87
N ALA A 29 10.71 13.57 12.70
CA ALA A 29 11.26 14.88 12.44
C ALA A 29 10.19 15.90 12.84
N PRO A 30 10.56 17.01 13.51
CA PRO A 30 9.58 18.03 13.86
C PRO A 30 8.86 18.39 12.57
N SER A 31 7.56 18.09 12.52
CA SER A 31 6.78 18.34 11.32
C SER A 31 6.91 19.83 11.05
N THR A 32 7.67 20.21 10.03
CA THR A 32 7.36 21.43 9.31
C THR A 32 5.88 21.27 9.05
N ARG A 33 5.07 22.15 9.62
CA ARG A 33 3.62 22.18 9.37
C ARG A 33 3.51 22.67 7.94
N GLU A 34 3.89 21.79 7.01
CA GLU A 34 4.18 22.09 5.64
C GLU A 34 2.83 22.34 4.99
N ARG A 35 2.74 23.55 4.45
CA ARG A 35 1.77 24.08 3.52
C ARG A 35 1.06 22.93 2.78
N ARG A 36 -0.08 22.47 3.30
CA ARG A 36 -0.90 21.42 2.65
C ARG A 36 -1.05 21.83 1.19
N THR A 37 -0.44 21.06 0.30
CA THR A 37 -0.52 21.34 -1.12
C THR A 37 -1.98 21.24 -1.53
N ARG A 38 -2.49 22.27 -2.21
CA ARG A 38 -3.91 22.36 -2.56
C ARG A 38 -4.29 21.14 -3.41
N GLY A 39 -5.22 20.32 -2.92
CA GLY A 39 -5.64 19.08 -3.58
C GLY A 39 -4.98 17.80 -3.06
N ALA A 40 -4.03 17.89 -2.13
CA ALA A 40 -3.54 16.74 -1.38
C ALA A 40 -4.57 16.34 -0.30
N ASP A 41 -4.71 15.03 -0.09
CA ASP A 41 -5.54 14.47 0.98
C ASP A 41 -4.92 14.71 2.37
N GLY A 42 -5.57 14.17 3.42
CA GLY A 42 -5.07 14.30 4.78
C GLY A 42 -3.70 13.64 5.03
N LEU A 43 -3.20 12.85 4.07
CA LEU A 43 -1.94 12.11 4.11
C LEU A 43 -0.88 12.70 3.17
N GLY A 44 -1.14 13.84 2.51
CA GLY A 44 -0.18 14.49 1.62
C GLY A 44 -0.19 13.96 0.18
N PHE A 45 -1.13 13.08 -0.19
CA PHE A 45 -1.23 12.53 -1.54
C PHE A 45 -2.20 13.31 -2.42
N VAL A 46 -1.77 13.66 -3.63
CA VAL A 46 -2.64 14.17 -4.68
C VAL A 46 -3.10 12.99 -5.54
N GLU A 47 -4.33 12.53 -5.30
CA GLU A 47 -4.96 11.43 -6.04
C GLU A 47 -5.92 11.98 -7.10
N PRO A 48 -5.82 11.53 -8.37
CA PRO A 48 -6.74 11.96 -9.41
C PRO A 48 -8.15 11.45 -9.13
N ARG A 49 -9.15 12.24 -9.53
CA ARG A 49 -10.55 11.85 -9.44
C ARG A 49 -10.82 10.66 -10.36
N GLN A 50 -11.69 9.76 -9.94
CA GLN A 50 -12.19 8.70 -10.81
C GLN A 50 -12.88 9.31 -12.04
N TRP A 51 -12.67 8.72 -13.21
CA TRP A 51 -13.26 9.12 -14.48
C TRP A 51 -14.27 8.07 -14.98
N PRO A 52 -15.03 8.31 -16.06
CA PRO A 52 -15.87 7.28 -16.66
C PRO A 52 -15.07 6.06 -17.14
N TRP A 53 -15.70 4.89 -17.20
CA TRP A 53 -15.05 3.68 -17.70
C TRP A 53 -14.60 3.87 -19.16
N ASP A 54 -13.29 3.76 -19.40
CA ASP A 54 -12.62 4.00 -20.67
C ASP A 54 -12.00 2.71 -21.26
N GLY A 55 -12.55 1.56 -20.87
CA GLY A 55 -11.97 0.26 -21.22
C GLY A 55 -10.74 -0.12 -20.39
N GLY A 56 -10.36 0.67 -19.38
CA GLY A 56 -9.15 0.43 -18.57
C GLY A 56 -7.86 0.77 -19.30
N THR A 57 -7.94 1.72 -20.24
CA THR A 57 -6.83 2.16 -21.10
C THR A 57 -5.94 3.19 -20.40
N ARG A 58 -6.51 4.07 -19.57
CA ARG A 58 -5.78 5.11 -18.85
C ARG A 58 -5.33 4.66 -17.47
N ARG A 59 -4.16 5.16 -17.06
CA ARG A 59 -3.63 5.09 -15.70
C ARG A 59 -3.07 6.45 -15.36
N GLU A 60 -3.43 6.99 -14.20
CA GLU A 60 -2.97 8.31 -13.75
C GLU A 60 -2.09 8.19 -12.50
N PRO A 61 -1.03 9.00 -12.37
CA PRO A 61 -0.16 8.97 -11.20
C PRO A 61 -0.85 9.58 -9.98
N VAL A 62 -0.58 9.00 -8.81
CA VAL A 62 -0.79 9.61 -7.49
C VAL A 62 0.54 10.18 -7.05
N LEU A 63 0.52 11.45 -6.65
CA LEU A 63 1.71 12.18 -6.27
C LEU A 63 1.78 12.32 -4.74
N ASP A 64 2.95 12.03 -4.17
CA ASP A 64 3.32 12.48 -2.83
C ASP A 64 3.78 13.94 -2.94
N ALA A 65 2.96 14.83 -2.39
CA ALA A 65 3.19 16.28 -2.44
C ALA A 65 3.97 16.80 -1.22
N ASP A 66 4.23 15.95 -0.22
CA ASP A 66 5.07 16.30 0.94
C ASP A 66 6.56 16.19 0.59
N ARG A 67 6.89 15.52 -0.53
CA ARG A 67 8.24 15.49 -1.10
C ARG A 67 8.46 16.66 -2.06
N HIS A 68 9.67 17.21 -2.01
CA HIS A 68 10.12 18.26 -2.93
C HIS A 68 11.40 17.80 -3.66
N PRO A 69 11.34 17.53 -4.98
CA PRO A 69 10.16 17.59 -5.86
C PRO A 69 9.12 16.48 -5.56
N PRO A 70 7.82 16.69 -5.89
CA PRO A 70 6.78 15.68 -5.73
C PRO A 70 7.13 14.37 -6.45
N ARG A 71 6.77 13.23 -5.86
CA ARG A 71 7.11 11.90 -6.39
C ARG A 71 5.87 11.09 -6.72
N VAL A 72 5.94 10.31 -7.78
CA VAL A 72 4.89 9.33 -8.11
C VAL A 72 5.00 8.16 -7.14
N VAL A 73 3.95 7.89 -6.37
CA VAL A 73 3.91 6.78 -5.41
C VAL A 73 3.16 5.57 -5.95
N ARG A 74 2.14 5.79 -6.78
CA ARG A 74 1.39 4.73 -7.45
C ARG A 74 0.70 5.28 -8.69
N HIS A 75 0.16 4.37 -9.49
CA HIS A 75 -0.78 4.73 -10.54
C HIS A 75 -2.14 4.17 -10.18
N VAL A 76 -3.20 4.93 -10.47
CA VAL A 76 -4.59 4.52 -10.29
C VAL A 76 -5.31 4.50 -11.62
N GLY A 77 -6.41 3.77 -11.70
CA GLY A 77 -7.25 3.76 -12.89
C GLY A 77 -8.05 2.49 -13.03
N TRP A 78 -8.92 2.50 -14.02
CA TRP A 78 -9.84 1.42 -14.34
C TRP A 78 -9.14 0.12 -14.77
N ARG A 79 -9.64 -1.02 -14.29
CA ARG A 79 -9.24 -2.38 -14.70
C ARG A 79 -10.45 -3.31 -14.75
N SER A 80 -10.32 -4.42 -15.48
CA SER A 80 -11.27 -5.54 -15.44
C SER A 80 -10.83 -6.57 -14.40
N CYS A 81 -11.76 -7.03 -13.57
CA CYS A 81 -11.50 -8.09 -12.59
C CYS A 81 -11.15 -9.41 -13.29
N LEU A 82 -10.08 -10.09 -12.90
CA LEU A 82 -9.67 -11.37 -13.49
C LEU A 82 -10.64 -12.53 -13.17
N ARG A 83 -11.47 -12.39 -12.12
CA ARG A 83 -12.44 -13.42 -11.72
C ARG A 83 -13.80 -13.26 -12.39
N CYS A 84 -14.32 -12.03 -12.46
CA CYS A 84 -15.69 -11.77 -12.91
C CYS A 84 -15.80 -10.77 -14.07
N SER A 85 -14.66 -10.29 -14.59
CA SER A 85 -14.57 -9.33 -15.70
C SER A 85 -15.22 -7.96 -15.46
N ARG A 86 -15.81 -7.71 -14.29
CA ARG A 86 -16.43 -6.42 -13.96
C ARG A 86 -15.37 -5.31 -13.90
N PRO A 87 -15.68 -4.12 -14.45
CA PRO A 87 -14.89 -2.92 -14.23
C PRO A 87 -14.74 -2.59 -12.74
N PHE A 88 -13.53 -2.24 -12.32
CA PHE A 88 -13.28 -1.69 -10.99
C PHE A 88 -12.14 -0.66 -11.05
N PHE A 89 -12.19 0.34 -10.17
CA PHE A 89 -11.14 1.33 -10.07
C PHE A 89 -9.99 0.77 -9.23
N SER A 90 -8.84 0.55 -9.86
CA SER A 90 -7.69 -0.08 -9.24
C SER A 90 -6.73 0.97 -8.70
N ALA A 91 -6.56 0.98 -7.37
CA ALA A 91 -5.61 1.84 -6.69
C ALA A 91 -4.17 1.28 -6.66
N ASP A 92 -3.95 0.02 -7.08
CA ASP A 92 -2.72 -0.71 -6.78
C ASP A 92 -2.21 -1.51 -8.00
N VAL A 93 -0.91 -1.43 -8.27
CA VAL A 93 -0.22 -2.24 -9.30
C VAL A 93 0.28 -3.58 -8.77
N ALA A 94 0.52 -3.69 -7.46
CA ALA A 94 1.15 -4.87 -6.86
C ALA A 94 0.12 -5.95 -6.50
N ARG A 95 -1.14 -5.58 -6.27
CA ARG A 95 -2.21 -6.53 -5.94
C ARG A 95 -2.76 -7.21 -7.19
N VAL A 96 -3.21 -8.46 -7.01
CA VAL A 96 -3.97 -9.21 -8.02
C VAL A 96 -5.15 -8.36 -8.51
N ARG A 97 -5.35 -8.31 -9.83
CA ARG A 97 -6.41 -7.51 -10.48
C ARG A 97 -7.79 -8.10 -10.21
N MET A 98 -8.29 -7.93 -9.00
CA MET A 98 -9.61 -8.38 -8.56
C MET A 98 -10.40 -7.22 -7.98
N CYS A 99 -11.71 -7.17 -8.25
CA CYS A 99 -12.60 -6.26 -7.56
C CYS A 99 -12.81 -6.71 -6.12
N ASP A 100 -13.21 -5.79 -5.24
CA ASP A 100 -13.33 -6.06 -3.80
C ASP A 100 -14.30 -7.21 -3.48
N PRO A 101 -15.49 -7.32 -4.12
CA PRO A 101 -16.37 -8.48 -3.90
C PRO A 101 -15.73 -9.83 -4.24
N CYS A 102 -14.84 -9.87 -5.24
CA CYS A 102 -14.16 -11.10 -5.61
C CYS A 102 -12.98 -11.43 -4.67
N LYS A 103 -12.37 -10.42 -4.04
CA LYS A 103 -11.31 -10.60 -3.03
C LYS A 103 -11.87 -11.14 -1.72
N GLU A 104 -13.03 -10.65 -1.30
CA GLU A 104 -13.73 -11.08 -0.08
C GLU A 104 -14.27 -12.51 -0.17
N ALA A 105 -14.44 -13.03 -1.40
CA ALA A 105 -14.91 -14.38 -1.67
C ALA A 105 -13.77 -15.42 -1.86
N ILE A 106 -12.59 -15.15 -1.29
CA ILE A 106 -11.44 -16.06 -1.20
C ILE A 106 -11.16 -16.29 0.28
#